data_AF-A0A3D1M795-F1
#
_entry.id   AF-A0A3D1M795-F1
#
_cell.length_a   1.000
_cell.length_b   1.000
_cell.length_c   1.000
_cell.angle_alpha   90.00
_cell.angle_beta   90.00
_cell.angle_gamma   90.00
#
_symmetry.space_group_name_H-M   'P 1'
#
loop_
_entity.id
_entity.type
_entity.pdbx_description
1 polymer ?
#
loop_
_entity_poly.entity_id
_entity_poly.type
_entity_poly.pdbx_seq_one_letter_code
_entity_poly.pdbx_strand_id
1 'polypeptide(L)'
;MAEISFSFIQLFFKLLARQTGQIGKIDFIPQKPHFQGEPVEQLFPRESPESQGVESTHIREYLEALKGSPDANIHQAIVIRHGKIITECSFSPYQRGMWHITHSMCKTFTGLAAGLAIQEGLFGLDESIDDIFPDKIRLLSRIGRKKVTIRHLLTMTSGVEYSEAGAIESSDWCANFMSADCKFEPGTRFEYNSMNSFMISAAIQERSGITMFQFLKTRLFDPMGIREIFWEESPRGYTKGGWGCFIRPEDACKIGQMMLNKGLWNRQQIVPAYWIESMTSRQVENDKFGYGYQCWIEQRPGGFAMNGLFGQDVICYPDDDMILMVNSGNRELLQEGSLTEILRKFWGVSYHPSPVPLRENPRELKKLEEQVALYSGHDVYGGSGLGSAVLEDAVNRNLAQLPPDFKKVRRARKGWGLWAPKSTVMSPQEMLGILKNHTFQMENGRTGVFPLICQVVHNNYTDGIKKIGFADVNGTMNVLLYEGEEIHPVKVGFAEPEISEISIHGEPYYIGTTGRIATDEYDRVVLLLTISFLEEACCRKINLYFDGEDIEVRYCETPGDAVIADALAYTGDSQEVFRLPIIRQILEQGGKDFLDVSIQGTVNPTDRGHLIRSGKNTNDMP
;
A
#
# COMPACT_ATOMS: atom_id res chain seq x y z
N MET A 1 -29.38 15.53 -2.70
CA MET A 1 -28.63 15.09 -3.89
C MET A 1 -27.36 15.88 -3.86
N ALA A 2 -26.26 15.21 -3.52
CA ALA A 2 -24.96 15.84 -3.43
C ALA A 2 -24.52 16.15 -4.86
N GLU A 3 -24.25 17.40 -5.19
CA GLU A 3 -23.56 17.69 -6.45
C GLU A 3 -22.14 17.14 -6.31
N ILE A 4 -21.84 16.03 -6.98
CA ILE A 4 -20.45 15.61 -7.19
C ILE A 4 -19.71 16.82 -7.77
N SER A 5 -18.69 17.30 -7.04
CA SER A 5 -17.90 18.47 -7.45
C SER A 5 -17.45 18.29 -8.90
N PHE A 6 -17.73 19.28 -9.75
CA PHE A 6 -17.25 19.33 -11.14
C PHE A 6 -15.72 19.11 -11.22
N SER A 7 -15.00 19.46 -10.16
CA SER A 7 -13.55 19.27 -10.05
C SER A 7 -13.16 17.80 -9.80
N PHE A 8 -13.95 17.00 -9.08
CA PHE A 8 -13.71 15.57 -8.90
C PHE A 8 -13.94 14.82 -10.22
N ILE A 9 -14.99 15.21 -10.95
CA ILE A 9 -15.25 14.70 -12.31
C ILE A 9 -14.06 15.04 -13.22
N GLN A 10 -13.54 16.26 -13.14
CA GLN A 10 -12.37 16.68 -13.90
C GLN A 10 -11.11 15.90 -13.51
N LEU A 11 -10.87 15.67 -12.22
CA LEU A 11 -9.78 14.84 -11.70
C LEU A 11 -9.88 13.41 -12.24
N PHE A 12 -11.04 12.77 -12.08
CA PHE A 12 -11.31 11.43 -12.57
C PHE A 12 -11.05 11.31 -14.08
N PHE A 13 -11.57 12.25 -14.88
CA PHE A 13 -11.30 12.26 -16.33
C PHE A 13 -9.85 12.59 -16.68
N LYS A 14 -9.14 13.44 -15.90
CA LYS A 14 -7.70 13.69 -16.09
C LYS A 14 -6.85 12.46 -15.75
N LEU A 15 -7.22 11.71 -14.71
CA LEU A 15 -6.59 10.44 -14.35
C LEU A 15 -6.81 9.41 -15.46
N LEU A 16 -8.05 9.27 -15.95
CA LEU A 16 -8.36 8.42 -17.11
C LEU A 16 -7.61 8.85 -18.38
N ALA A 17 -7.46 10.16 -18.59
CA ALA A 17 -6.74 10.71 -19.73
C ALA A 17 -5.20 10.71 -19.54
N ARG A 18 -4.70 10.30 -18.37
CA ARG A 18 -3.28 10.33 -17.97
C ARG A 18 -2.63 11.70 -18.15
N GLN A 19 -3.35 12.74 -17.78
CA GLN A 19 -2.87 14.12 -17.80
C GLN A 19 -2.37 14.51 -16.39
N THR A 20 -1.49 13.71 -15.80
CA THR A 20 -1.08 13.77 -14.38
C THR A 20 -0.24 14.99 -14.00
N GLY A 21 0.61 15.48 -14.91
CA GLY A 21 1.54 16.60 -14.63
C GLY A 21 0.90 17.95 -14.28
N GLN A 22 -0.44 18.09 -14.35
CA GLN A 22 -1.18 19.28 -13.89
C GLN A 22 -2.52 18.90 -13.22
N ILE A 23 -2.54 17.78 -12.50
CA ILE A 23 -3.74 17.32 -11.78
C ILE A 23 -3.94 18.07 -10.46
N GLY A 24 -2.87 18.21 -9.66
CA GLY A 24 -2.94 18.90 -8.39
C GLY A 24 -3.26 20.39 -8.56
N LYS A 25 -4.27 20.88 -7.84
CA LYS A 25 -4.49 22.33 -7.66
C LYS A 25 -3.62 22.89 -6.51
N ILE A 26 -2.84 22.01 -5.88
CA ILE A 26 -1.99 22.27 -4.73
C ILE A 26 -0.59 21.84 -5.13
N ASP A 27 0.39 22.72 -4.90
CA ASP A 27 1.80 22.41 -5.16
C ASP A 27 2.24 21.24 -4.28
N PHE A 28 2.94 20.28 -4.89
CA PHE A 28 3.55 19.19 -4.15
C PHE A 28 4.80 19.68 -3.42
N ILE A 29 4.93 19.31 -2.14
CA ILE A 29 6.10 19.59 -1.32
C ILE A 29 6.58 18.24 -0.78
N PRO A 30 7.84 17.84 -1.02
CA PRO A 30 8.42 16.63 -0.47
C PRO A 30 8.41 16.64 1.05
N GLN A 31 7.92 15.57 1.67
CA GLN A 31 7.85 15.44 3.12
C GLN A 31 8.55 14.19 3.63
N LYS A 32 8.50 13.09 2.88
CA LYS A 32 9.05 11.79 3.30
C LYS A 32 10.57 11.87 3.44
N PRO A 33 11.14 11.61 4.64
CA PRO A 33 12.59 11.54 4.80
C PRO A 33 13.12 10.17 4.35
N HIS A 34 14.44 10.07 4.20
CA HIS A 34 15.09 8.77 4.03
C HIS A 34 14.89 7.92 5.30
N PHE A 35 14.57 6.64 5.09
CA PHE A 35 14.65 5.63 6.13
C PHE A 35 16.11 5.51 6.61
N GLN A 36 16.35 5.69 7.91
CA GLN A 36 17.71 5.70 8.46
C GLN A 36 18.22 4.30 8.81
N GLY A 37 17.32 3.37 9.19
CA GLY A 37 17.71 2.01 9.56
C GLY A 37 18.40 1.90 10.92
N GLU A 38 18.15 2.86 11.83
CA GLU A 38 18.63 2.87 13.21
C GLU A 38 18.19 1.61 13.96
N PRO A 39 18.98 1.11 14.92
CA PRO A 39 18.59 -0.07 15.70
C PRO A 39 17.22 0.10 16.39
N VAL A 40 16.38 -0.92 16.32
CA VAL A 40 15.10 -0.93 17.04
C VAL A 40 15.38 -0.98 18.55
N GLU A 41 14.81 -0.05 19.31
CA GLU A 41 14.84 -0.08 20.78
C GLU A 41 13.73 -0.97 21.33
N GLN A 42 13.88 -1.54 22.53
CA GLN A 42 12.80 -2.31 23.22
C GLN A 42 12.19 -3.44 22.35
N LEU A 43 13.04 -4.20 21.64
CA LEU A 43 12.64 -5.34 20.80
C LEU A 43 11.85 -6.40 21.58
N PHE A 44 10.93 -7.07 20.89
CA PHE A 44 10.31 -8.26 21.43
C PHE A 44 11.32 -9.41 21.51
N PRO A 45 11.33 -10.21 22.59
CA PRO A 45 12.04 -11.49 22.59
C PRO A 45 11.52 -12.41 21.47
N ARG A 46 12.42 -13.15 20.82
CA ARG A 46 12.08 -14.22 19.86
C ARG A 46 12.15 -15.56 20.58
N GLU A 47 11.14 -16.40 20.40
CA GLU A 47 11.02 -17.70 21.07
C GLU A 47 10.47 -18.76 20.11
N SER A 48 10.62 -20.05 20.43
CA SER A 48 10.00 -21.11 19.63
C SER A 48 8.47 -21.01 19.70
N PRO A 49 7.75 -21.36 18.62
CA PRO A 49 6.30 -21.54 18.65
C PRO A 49 5.85 -22.47 19.79
N GLU A 50 6.56 -23.58 19.97
CA GLU A 50 6.21 -24.62 20.94
C GLU A 50 6.25 -24.08 22.38
N SER A 51 7.27 -23.28 22.72
CA SER A 51 7.37 -22.63 24.03
C SER A 51 6.18 -21.71 24.32
N GLN A 52 5.52 -21.22 23.27
CA GLN A 52 4.34 -20.38 23.32
C GLN A 52 3.08 -21.13 22.88
N GLY A 53 3.03 -22.46 23.03
CA GLY A 53 1.79 -23.23 22.86
C GLY A 53 1.31 -23.41 21.41
N VAL A 54 2.13 -23.08 20.41
CA VAL A 54 1.82 -23.18 18.98
C VAL A 54 2.75 -24.21 18.32
N GLU A 55 2.22 -25.08 17.47
CA GLU A 55 3.07 -26.03 16.72
C GLU A 55 3.81 -25.31 15.58
N SER A 56 5.12 -25.52 15.42
CA SER A 56 5.87 -24.96 14.28
C SER A 56 5.24 -25.35 12.93
N THR A 57 4.66 -26.55 12.83
CA THR A 57 3.96 -27.02 11.62
C THR A 57 2.76 -26.12 11.26
N HIS A 58 2.01 -25.65 12.25
CA HIS A 58 0.86 -24.75 12.03
C HIS A 58 1.32 -23.43 11.40
N ILE A 59 2.43 -22.87 11.88
CA ILE A 59 2.97 -21.63 11.31
C ILE A 59 3.53 -21.86 9.91
N ARG A 60 4.19 -22.99 9.66
CA ARG A 60 4.67 -23.34 8.32
C ARG A 60 3.54 -23.40 7.30
N GLU A 61 2.42 -24.03 7.65
CA GLU A 61 1.22 -24.10 6.81
C GLU A 61 0.58 -22.73 6.60
N TYR A 62 0.59 -21.87 7.63
CA TYR A 62 0.13 -20.48 7.53
C TYR A 62 0.99 -19.66 6.54
N LEU A 63 2.32 -19.71 6.68
CA LEU A 63 3.24 -19.01 5.77
C LEU A 63 3.13 -19.54 4.33
N GLU A 64 2.96 -20.86 4.17
CA GLU A 64 2.71 -21.48 2.87
C GLU A 64 1.42 -20.93 2.22
N ALA A 65 0.33 -20.85 2.99
CA ALA A 65 -0.94 -20.32 2.50
C ALA A 65 -0.84 -18.85 2.10
N LEU A 66 -0.14 -18.03 2.90
CA LEU A 66 0.11 -16.62 2.58
C LEU A 66 0.93 -16.49 1.29
N LYS A 67 2.05 -17.21 1.17
CA LYS A 67 2.93 -17.17 -0.02
C LYS A 67 2.22 -17.68 -1.27
N GLY A 68 1.37 -18.70 -1.11
CA GLY A 68 0.64 -19.34 -2.19
C GLY A 68 -0.56 -18.55 -2.71
N SER A 69 -0.94 -17.43 -2.10
CA SER A 69 -2.05 -16.57 -2.55
C SER A 69 -1.53 -15.35 -3.34
N PRO A 70 -1.66 -15.33 -4.68
CA PRO A 70 -1.26 -14.19 -5.49
C PRO A 70 -2.07 -12.92 -5.21
N ASP A 71 -3.32 -13.08 -4.75
CA ASP A 71 -4.21 -11.96 -4.46
C ASP A 71 -3.90 -11.31 -3.12
N ALA A 72 -3.47 -12.12 -2.13
CA ALA A 72 -2.97 -11.61 -0.86
C ALA A 72 -1.71 -10.77 -1.04
N ASN A 73 -0.81 -11.19 -1.95
CA ASN A 73 0.44 -10.49 -2.26
C ASN A 73 1.19 -10.04 -0.98
N ILE A 74 1.51 -11.01 -0.13
CA ILE A 74 2.07 -10.78 1.20
C ILE A 74 3.48 -10.17 1.13
N HIS A 75 3.74 -9.15 1.94
CA HIS A 75 5.04 -8.49 2.06
C HIS A 75 5.74 -8.93 3.35
N GLN A 76 5.04 -8.86 4.49
CA GLN A 76 5.58 -9.22 5.79
C GLN A 76 4.51 -9.88 6.67
N ALA A 77 4.92 -10.82 7.52
CA ALA A 77 4.05 -11.45 8.51
C ALA A 77 4.80 -11.64 9.84
N ILE A 78 4.18 -11.22 10.94
CA ILE A 78 4.67 -11.41 12.31
C ILE A 78 3.56 -12.04 13.15
N VAL A 79 3.92 -13.05 13.93
CA VAL A 79 3.04 -13.64 14.96
C VAL A 79 3.69 -13.45 16.31
N ILE A 80 2.96 -12.83 17.24
CA ILE A 80 3.39 -12.59 18.62
C ILE A 80 2.40 -13.27 19.55
N ARG A 81 2.91 -13.94 20.58
CA ARG A 81 2.10 -14.41 21.71
C ARG A 81 2.84 -14.15 23.01
N HIS A 82 2.13 -13.69 24.04
CA HIS A 82 2.73 -13.39 25.35
C HIS A 82 3.89 -12.39 25.29
N GLY A 83 3.79 -11.39 24.41
CA GLY A 83 4.85 -10.42 24.16
C GLY A 83 6.15 -11.04 23.61
N LYS A 84 6.06 -12.19 22.92
CA LYS A 84 7.20 -12.87 22.26
C LYS A 84 6.88 -13.10 20.79
N ILE A 85 7.81 -12.74 19.90
CA ILE A 85 7.71 -13.10 18.48
C ILE A 85 7.98 -14.59 18.36
N ILE A 86 7.00 -15.33 17.83
CA ILE A 86 7.13 -16.76 17.56
C ILE A 86 7.42 -17.04 16.08
N THR A 87 7.14 -16.08 15.20
CA THR A 87 7.53 -16.09 13.78
C THR A 87 7.54 -14.68 13.22
N GLU A 88 8.52 -14.39 12.38
CA GLU A 88 8.68 -13.16 11.62
C GLU A 88 9.23 -13.52 10.24
N CYS A 89 8.49 -13.20 9.18
CA CYS A 89 8.88 -13.47 7.81
C CYS A 89 8.70 -12.20 6.98
N SER A 90 9.75 -11.75 6.31
CA SER A 90 9.70 -10.69 5.29
C SER A 90 9.87 -11.35 3.94
N PHE A 91 8.82 -11.39 3.14
CA PHE A 91 8.83 -12.09 1.86
C PHE A 91 9.63 -11.27 0.85
N SER A 92 10.60 -11.89 0.18
CA SER A 92 11.43 -11.22 -0.83
C SER A 92 10.53 -10.52 -1.89
N PRO A 93 10.79 -9.23 -2.23
CA PRO A 93 11.99 -8.44 -1.94
C PRO A 93 11.96 -7.59 -0.64
N TYR A 94 10.93 -7.71 0.20
CA TYR A 94 10.75 -6.87 1.37
C TYR A 94 11.75 -7.18 2.47
N GLN A 95 12.24 -6.14 3.15
CA GLN A 95 13.32 -6.25 4.12
C GLN A 95 12.81 -6.17 5.56
N ARG A 96 13.36 -7.03 6.42
CA ARG A 96 13.09 -6.99 7.85
C ARG A 96 13.53 -5.65 8.45
N GLY A 97 12.69 -5.07 9.30
CA GLY A 97 12.98 -3.83 10.02
C GLY A 97 12.81 -2.55 9.20
N MET A 98 12.59 -2.64 7.89
CA MET A 98 12.19 -1.49 7.07
C MET A 98 10.78 -1.03 7.50
N TRP A 99 10.57 0.28 7.57
CA TRP A 99 9.23 0.81 7.78
C TRP A 99 8.32 0.52 6.58
N HIS A 100 7.02 0.59 6.80
CA HIS A 100 6.05 0.37 5.74
C HIS A 100 4.89 1.34 5.90
N ILE A 101 4.31 1.77 4.79
CA ILE A 101 3.08 2.56 4.79
C ILE A 101 1.98 1.80 5.52
N THR A 102 1.22 2.53 6.34
CA THR A 102 0.16 1.97 7.20
C THR A 102 -1.24 2.15 6.62
N HIS A 103 -1.40 3.07 5.66
CA HIS A 103 -2.70 3.56 5.21
C HIS A 103 -3.63 3.86 6.40
N SER A 104 -4.84 3.31 6.43
CA SER A 104 -5.82 3.54 7.50
C SER A 104 -5.45 2.97 8.87
N MET A 105 -4.45 2.08 8.98
CA MET A 105 -4.07 1.48 10.26
C MET A 105 -3.67 2.56 11.29
N CYS A 106 -3.11 3.69 10.83
CA CYS A 106 -2.72 4.80 11.70
C CYS A 106 -3.92 5.56 12.32
N LYS A 107 -5.16 5.33 11.87
CA LYS A 107 -6.35 5.88 12.53
C LYS A 107 -6.45 5.46 13.99
N THR A 108 -6.05 4.22 14.30
CA THR A 108 -5.98 3.76 15.69
C THR A 108 -5.00 4.62 16.50
N PHE A 109 -3.90 5.09 15.90
CA PHE A 109 -2.96 6.00 16.57
C PHE A 109 -3.61 7.37 16.84
N THR A 110 -4.44 7.87 15.93
CA THR A 110 -5.28 9.06 16.16
C THR A 110 -6.31 8.82 17.28
N GLY A 111 -6.91 7.63 17.37
CA GLY A 111 -7.78 7.24 18.48
C GLY A 111 -7.05 7.23 19.84
N LEU A 112 -5.80 6.76 19.87
CA LEU A 112 -4.93 6.83 21.05
C LEU A 112 -4.59 8.28 21.41
N ALA A 113 -4.27 9.12 20.41
CA ALA A 113 -4.01 10.54 20.60
C ALA A 113 -5.21 11.27 21.22
N ALA A 114 -6.43 10.98 20.75
CA ALA A 114 -7.65 11.54 21.30
C ALA A 114 -7.86 11.16 22.77
N GLY A 115 -7.58 9.90 23.15
CA GLY A 115 -7.68 9.46 24.54
C GLY A 115 -6.72 10.20 25.47
N LEU A 116 -5.48 10.39 25.02
CA LEU A 116 -4.47 11.19 25.73
C LEU A 116 -4.89 12.67 25.83
N ALA A 117 -5.41 13.24 24.75
CA ALA A 117 -5.91 14.62 24.75
C ALA A 117 -7.10 14.82 25.69
N ILE A 118 -8.03 13.85 25.76
CA ILE A 118 -9.16 13.85 26.70
C ILE A 118 -8.66 13.74 28.14
N GLN A 119 -7.69 12.87 28.40
CA GLN A 119 -7.07 12.74 29.73
C GLN A 119 -6.42 14.05 30.18
N GLU A 120 -5.78 14.78 29.27
CA GLU A 120 -5.16 16.09 29.54
C GLU A 120 -6.16 17.25 29.58
N GLY A 121 -7.45 16.98 29.32
CA GLY A 121 -8.51 18.00 29.35
C GLY A 121 -8.47 18.96 28.17
N LEU A 122 -7.84 18.58 27.04
CA LEU A 122 -7.79 19.41 25.84
C LEU A 122 -9.16 19.56 25.17
N PHE A 123 -9.97 18.49 25.21
CA PHE A 123 -11.36 18.49 24.80
C PHE A 123 -12.12 17.30 25.41
N GLY A 124 -13.45 17.35 25.37
CA GLY A 124 -14.34 16.25 25.77
C GLY A 124 -14.91 15.47 24.59
N LEU A 125 -15.42 14.24 24.83
CA LEU A 125 -16.09 13.43 23.81
C LEU A 125 -17.30 14.14 23.19
N ASP A 126 -18.07 14.86 24.01
CA ASP A 126 -19.33 15.51 23.59
C ASP A 126 -19.16 17.00 23.25
N GLU A 127 -17.92 17.48 23.22
CA GLU A 127 -17.58 18.83 22.77
C GLU A 127 -17.82 18.98 21.27
N SER A 128 -18.39 20.12 20.87
CA SER A 128 -18.67 20.41 19.47
C SER A 128 -17.38 20.76 18.75
N ILE A 129 -17.22 20.30 17.50
CA ILE A 129 -16.14 20.79 16.64
C ILE A 129 -16.28 22.29 16.37
N ASP A 130 -17.49 22.84 16.49
CA ASP A 130 -17.74 24.28 16.34
C ASP A 130 -17.14 25.11 17.50
N ASP A 131 -17.05 24.52 18.69
CA ASP A 131 -16.45 25.14 19.88
C ASP A 131 -14.91 25.04 19.85
N ILE A 132 -14.39 24.03 19.14
CA ILE A 132 -12.95 23.83 18.93
C ILE A 132 -12.43 24.76 17.84
N PHE A 133 -13.19 24.95 16.74
CA PHE A 133 -12.80 25.77 15.60
C PHE A 133 -13.73 26.97 15.38
N PRO A 134 -13.88 27.88 16.36
CA PRO A 134 -14.85 28.96 16.25
C PRO A 134 -14.58 29.89 15.06
N ASP A 135 -13.32 30.10 14.70
CA ASP A 135 -12.89 31.02 13.64
C ASP A 135 -12.95 30.41 12.23
N LYS A 136 -13.21 29.10 12.12
CA LYS A 136 -13.28 28.38 10.83
C LYS A 136 -14.69 28.30 10.25
N ILE A 137 -15.70 28.77 10.97
CA ILE A 137 -17.10 28.78 10.53
C ILE A 137 -17.54 30.20 10.22
N ARG A 138 -18.09 30.43 9.03
CA ARG A 138 -18.79 31.68 8.72
C ARG A 138 -20.04 31.83 9.58
N LEU A 139 -20.27 33.01 10.18
CA LEU A 139 -21.35 33.24 11.15
C LEU A 139 -22.74 32.78 10.65
N LEU A 140 -23.04 32.98 9.37
CA LEU A 140 -24.30 32.57 8.75
C LEU A 140 -24.42 31.04 8.55
N SER A 141 -23.30 30.34 8.41
CA SER A 141 -23.23 28.88 8.25
C SER A 141 -23.44 28.12 9.58
N ARG A 142 -23.48 28.81 10.72
CA ARG A 142 -23.80 28.21 12.03
C ARG A 142 -25.29 27.95 12.21
N ILE A 143 -26.15 28.67 11.49
CA ILE A 143 -27.60 28.60 11.68
C ILE A 143 -28.12 27.32 10.99
N GLY A 144 -28.65 26.39 11.77
CA GLY A 144 -29.24 25.14 11.26
C GLY A 144 -28.24 24.02 10.96
N ARG A 145 -26.94 24.23 11.20
CA ARG A 145 -25.91 23.19 11.08
C ARG A 145 -26.11 22.12 12.16
N LYS A 146 -25.94 20.86 11.78
CA LYS A 146 -26.01 19.74 12.72
C LYS A 146 -24.77 19.72 13.62
N LYS A 147 -24.96 19.48 14.92
CA LYS A 147 -23.87 19.47 15.89
C LYS A 147 -23.03 18.20 15.75
N VAL A 148 -21.80 18.33 15.28
CA VAL A 148 -20.82 17.24 15.22
C VAL A 148 -19.88 17.34 16.42
N THR A 149 -19.62 16.21 17.10
CA THR A 149 -18.78 16.16 18.30
C THR A 149 -17.55 15.29 18.07
N ILE A 150 -16.57 15.35 18.97
CA ILE A 150 -15.39 14.46 18.95
C ILE A 150 -15.80 12.97 18.96
N ARG A 151 -16.84 12.60 19.70
CA ARG A 151 -17.42 11.23 19.69
C ARG A 151 -17.87 10.81 18.30
N HIS A 152 -18.56 11.70 17.58
CA HIS A 152 -19.01 11.40 16.21
C HIS A 152 -17.83 11.21 15.24
N LEU A 153 -16.74 11.98 15.42
CA LEU A 153 -15.53 11.77 14.63
C LEU A 153 -14.87 10.42 14.96
N LEU A 154 -14.74 10.09 16.24
CA LEU A 154 -14.08 8.85 16.70
C LEU A 154 -14.80 7.57 16.23
N THR A 155 -16.13 7.64 16.13
CA THR A 155 -16.99 6.50 15.77
C THR A 155 -17.36 6.45 14.29
N MET A 156 -16.85 7.37 13.46
CA MET A 156 -17.23 7.48 12.04
C MET A 156 -18.74 7.68 11.82
N THR A 157 -19.37 8.48 12.68
CA THR A 157 -20.81 8.79 12.61
C THR A 157 -21.09 10.27 12.41
N SER A 158 -20.13 11.04 11.90
CA SER A 158 -20.29 12.49 11.69
C SER A 158 -21.33 12.81 10.62
N GLY A 159 -21.39 11.99 9.56
CA GLY A 159 -22.23 12.22 8.39
C GLY A 159 -21.83 13.41 7.52
N VAL A 160 -20.66 14.00 7.76
CA VAL A 160 -20.18 15.19 7.03
C VAL A 160 -19.83 14.83 5.59
N GLU A 161 -20.36 15.62 4.65
CA GLU A 161 -20.19 15.46 3.22
C GLU A 161 -18.88 16.10 2.71
N TYR A 162 -17.76 15.71 3.32
CA TYR A 162 -16.43 16.07 2.87
C TYR A 162 -15.49 14.89 3.07
N SER A 163 -15.00 14.31 1.98
CA SER A 163 -14.13 13.12 1.98
C SER A 163 -12.70 13.47 1.53
N GLU A 164 -11.83 12.46 1.50
CA GLU A 164 -10.43 12.58 1.07
C GLU A 164 -10.30 13.10 -0.37
N ALA A 165 -11.31 12.88 -1.21
CA ALA A 165 -11.34 13.44 -2.56
C ALA A 165 -11.29 14.98 -2.57
N GLY A 166 -11.93 15.62 -1.59
CA GLY A 166 -11.87 17.08 -1.44
C GLY A 166 -10.49 17.59 -1.03
N ALA A 167 -9.67 16.74 -0.41
CA ALA A 167 -8.30 17.08 0.00
C ALA A 167 -7.35 17.34 -1.18
N ILE A 168 -7.69 16.81 -2.36
CA ILE A 168 -6.94 17.00 -3.62
C ILE A 168 -7.22 18.39 -4.22
N GLU A 169 -8.36 19.00 -3.91
CA GLU A 169 -8.84 20.22 -4.56
C GLU A 169 -8.49 21.50 -3.81
N SER A 170 -8.22 21.42 -2.51
CA SER A 170 -8.07 22.56 -1.63
C SER A 170 -7.00 22.33 -0.58
N SER A 171 -6.27 23.38 -0.22
CA SER A 171 -5.27 23.33 0.85
C SER A 171 -5.86 23.41 2.25
N ASP A 172 -7.07 23.98 2.43
CA ASP A 172 -7.68 24.21 3.75
C ASP A 172 -8.78 23.19 4.05
N TRP A 173 -8.37 21.97 4.36
CA TRP A 173 -9.29 20.86 4.59
C TRP A 173 -10.20 21.07 5.80
N CYS A 174 -9.68 21.72 6.85
CA CYS A 174 -10.45 22.05 8.05
C CYS A 174 -11.60 23.01 7.70
N ALA A 175 -11.32 24.10 7.00
CA ALA A 175 -12.37 25.04 6.59
C ALA A 175 -13.45 24.40 5.71
N ASN A 176 -13.06 23.50 4.79
CA ASN A 176 -14.03 22.80 3.94
C ASN A 176 -14.89 21.81 4.73
N PHE A 177 -14.29 21.02 5.63
CA PHE A 177 -15.05 20.12 6.50
C PHE A 177 -16.03 20.89 7.38
N MET A 178 -15.57 22.01 7.97
CA MET A 178 -16.40 22.90 8.78
C MET A 178 -17.49 23.63 7.98
N SER A 179 -17.37 23.69 6.66
CA SER A 179 -18.36 24.31 5.77
C SER A 179 -19.32 23.31 5.13
N ALA A 180 -18.96 22.02 5.09
CA ALA A 180 -19.76 20.98 4.44
C ALA A 180 -20.98 20.57 5.28
N ASP A 181 -22.08 20.22 4.61
CA ASP A 181 -23.31 19.75 5.25
C ASP A 181 -23.19 18.30 5.74
N CYS A 182 -24.22 17.83 6.45
CA CYS A 182 -24.30 16.45 6.93
C CYS A 182 -25.40 15.66 6.21
N LYS A 183 -25.04 14.54 5.59
CA LYS A 183 -25.94 13.61 4.88
C LYS A 183 -27.04 13.03 5.77
N PHE A 184 -26.73 12.82 7.04
CA PHE A 184 -27.63 12.27 8.05
C PHE A 184 -27.41 12.95 9.40
N GLU A 185 -28.22 12.61 10.41
CA GLU A 185 -28.03 13.15 11.76
C GLU A 185 -26.77 12.55 12.40
N PRO A 186 -25.81 13.35 12.87
CA PRO A 186 -24.60 12.82 13.50
C PRO A 186 -24.93 11.84 14.64
N GLY A 187 -24.22 10.72 14.68
CA GLY A 187 -24.44 9.63 15.64
C GLY A 187 -25.46 8.57 15.21
N THR A 188 -26.20 8.77 14.11
CA THR A 188 -27.29 7.85 13.72
C THR A 188 -26.88 6.74 12.75
N ARG A 189 -25.79 6.91 12.00
CA ARG A 189 -25.30 5.95 11.01
C ARG A 189 -23.77 5.95 10.97
N PHE A 190 -23.20 4.78 10.70
CA PHE A 190 -21.78 4.62 10.42
C PHE A 190 -21.51 4.93 8.95
N GLU A 191 -20.61 5.88 8.67
CA GLU A 191 -20.07 6.16 7.35
C GLU A 191 -18.56 6.44 7.49
N TYR A 192 -17.75 5.51 6.99
CA TYR A 192 -16.30 5.56 7.13
C TYR A 192 -15.71 6.70 6.29
N ASN A 193 -14.97 7.62 6.93
CA ASN A 193 -14.42 8.82 6.29
C ASN A 193 -13.13 9.26 6.99
N SER A 194 -11.99 9.27 6.31
CA SER A 194 -10.70 9.66 6.92
C SER A 194 -10.63 11.13 7.31
N MET A 195 -11.52 11.98 6.77
CA MET A 195 -11.59 13.37 7.20
C MET A 195 -12.05 13.51 8.65
N ASN A 196 -12.76 12.52 9.21
CA ASN A 196 -13.03 12.49 10.64
C ASN A 196 -11.73 12.36 11.46
N SER A 197 -10.82 11.48 11.03
CA SER A 197 -9.51 11.29 11.67
C SER A 197 -8.64 12.55 11.53
N PHE A 198 -8.65 13.18 10.35
CA PHE A 198 -7.99 14.47 10.14
C PHE A 198 -8.52 15.55 11.10
N MET A 199 -9.83 15.65 11.28
CA MET A 199 -10.41 16.66 12.17
C MET A 199 -10.08 16.42 13.65
N ILE A 200 -9.90 15.16 14.07
CA ILE A 200 -9.37 14.83 15.40
C ILE A 200 -7.93 15.33 15.54
N SER A 201 -7.09 15.07 14.53
CA SER A 201 -5.70 15.56 14.49
C SER A 201 -5.64 17.09 14.56
N ALA A 202 -6.47 17.77 13.76
CA ALA A 202 -6.58 19.23 13.78
C ALA A 202 -7.06 19.75 15.14
N ALA A 203 -7.98 19.06 15.81
CA ALA A 203 -8.51 19.48 17.12
C ALA A 203 -7.43 19.38 18.21
N ILE A 204 -6.61 18.32 18.17
CA ILE A 204 -5.46 18.17 19.07
C ILE A 204 -4.48 19.31 18.85
N GLN A 205 -4.18 19.64 17.59
CA GLN A 205 -3.26 20.74 17.28
C GLN A 205 -3.79 22.11 17.68
N GLU A 206 -5.08 22.36 17.46
CA GLU A 206 -5.73 23.61 17.86
C GLU A 206 -5.69 23.82 19.37
N ARG A 207 -5.89 22.77 20.16
CA ARG A 207 -5.94 22.84 21.63
C ARG A 207 -4.56 22.74 22.29
N SER A 208 -3.59 22.05 21.68
CA SER A 208 -2.25 21.86 22.25
C SER A 208 -1.19 22.81 21.71
N GLY A 209 -1.41 23.41 20.54
CA GLY A 209 -0.43 24.26 19.84
C GLY A 209 0.71 23.50 19.14
N ILE A 210 0.71 22.17 19.15
CA ILE A 210 1.68 21.31 18.46
C ILE A 210 0.98 20.29 17.57
N THR A 211 1.66 19.78 16.54
CA THR A 211 1.04 18.78 15.65
C THR A 211 0.70 17.49 16.41
N MET A 212 -0.33 16.77 15.98
CA MET A 212 -0.71 15.48 16.59
C MET A 212 0.47 14.49 16.57
N PHE A 213 1.29 14.50 15.51
CA PHE A 213 2.50 13.69 15.47
C PHE A 213 3.47 14.03 16.61
N GLN A 214 3.77 15.31 16.86
CA GLN A 214 4.62 15.72 17.99
C GLN A 214 3.99 15.43 19.35
N PHE A 215 2.67 15.57 19.45
CA PHE A 215 1.89 15.21 20.64
C PHE A 215 2.06 13.73 20.99
N LEU A 216 1.89 12.83 20.01
CA LEU A 216 2.10 11.39 20.17
C LEU A 216 3.57 11.01 20.34
N LYS A 217 4.50 11.72 19.69
CA LYS A 217 5.93 11.43 19.78
C LYS A 217 6.40 11.42 21.23
N THR A 218 6.06 12.46 21.97
CA THR A 218 6.48 12.62 23.37
C THR A 218 5.72 11.73 24.36
N ARG A 219 4.47 11.37 24.05
CA ARG A 219 3.58 10.65 24.98
C ARG A 219 3.51 9.15 24.75
N LEU A 220 3.73 8.70 23.52
CA LEU A 220 3.52 7.33 23.09
C LEU A 220 4.75 6.76 22.39
N PHE A 221 5.22 7.38 21.30
CA PHE A 221 6.28 6.78 20.48
C PHE A 221 7.64 6.71 21.22
N ASP A 222 8.13 7.85 21.74
CA ASP A 222 9.42 7.89 22.44
C ASP A 222 9.45 7.01 23.70
N PRO A 223 8.44 7.01 24.60
CA PRO A 223 8.40 6.10 25.75
C PRO A 223 8.45 4.61 25.36
N MET A 224 7.89 4.25 24.19
CA MET A 224 7.89 2.88 23.67
C MET A 224 9.12 2.53 22.84
N GLY A 225 10.07 3.46 22.68
CA GLY A 225 11.27 3.28 21.86
C GLY A 225 10.99 3.25 20.35
N ILE A 226 9.87 3.81 19.92
CA ILE A 226 9.50 3.94 18.51
C ILE A 226 10.15 5.23 17.99
N ARG A 227 11.29 5.10 17.31
CA ARG A 227 12.12 6.23 16.85
C ARG A 227 11.91 6.56 15.39
N GLU A 228 11.81 5.53 14.55
CA GLU A 228 11.63 5.68 13.11
C GLU A 228 10.17 5.54 12.75
N ILE A 229 9.50 6.68 12.80
CA ILE A 229 8.13 6.85 12.38
C ILE A 229 8.02 8.18 11.67
N PHE A 230 7.28 8.21 10.58
CA PHE A 230 6.99 9.41 9.82
C PHE A 230 5.49 9.51 9.59
N TRP A 231 4.95 10.72 9.62
CA TRP A 231 3.55 10.98 9.33
C TRP A 231 3.40 12.28 8.57
N GLU A 232 2.89 12.17 7.35
CA GLU A 232 2.61 13.30 6.48
C GLU A 232 1.65 14.33 7.09
N GLU A 233 1.81 15.55 6.63
CA GLU A 233 0.97 16.69 6.96
C GLU A 233 0.12 17.12 5.76
N SER A 234 -1.00 17.76 6.08
CA SER A 234 -1.81 18.52 5.14
C SER A 234 -1.07 19.79 4.69
N PRO A 235 -1.49 20.44 3.59
CA PRO A 235 -0.91 21.69 3.13
C PRO A 235 -0.92 22.85 4.15
N ARG A 236 -1.72 22.74 5.21
CA ARG A 236 -1.79 23.72 6.31
C ARG A 236 -0.99 23.31 7.55
N GLY A 237 -0.20 22.24 7.48
CA GLY A 237 0.68 21.80 8.58
C GLY A 237 -0.05 21.05 9.70
N TYR A 238 -1.21 20.45 9.42
CA TYR A 238 -1.85 19.48 10.33
C TYR A 238 -1.47 18.07 9.93
N THR A 239 -1.05 17.22 10.88
CA THR A 239 -0.84 15.78 10.64
C THR A 239 -2.09 15.15 10.01
N LYS A 240 -1.96 14.34 8.95
CA LYS A 240 -3.10 13.82 8.18
C LYS A 240 -4.07 12.97 9.01
N GLY A 241 -3.57 12.19 9.98
CA GLY A 241 -4.39 11.44 10.94
C GLY A 241 -5.09 10.18 10.41
N GLY A 242 -5.46 10.15 9.13
CA GLY A 242 -6.16 9.01 8.53
C GLY A 242 -5.33 8.11 7.62
N TRP A 243 -4.17 8.60 7.15
CA TRP A 243 -3.24 7.92 6.23
C TRP A 243 -1.88 8.63 6.24
N GLY A 244 -0.93 8.16 5.42
CA GLY A 244 0.37 8.82 5.24
C GLY A 244 1.35 8.61 6.39
N CYS A 245 1.16 7.55 7.19
CA CYS A 245 2.07 7.18 8.27
C CYS A 245 2.90 5.96 7.88
N PHE A 246 4.22 6.05 8.10
CA PHE A 246 5.19 4.97 7.93
C PHE A 246 5.74 4.59 9.29
N ILE A 247 5.70 3.31 9.62
CA ILE A 247 6.19 2.76 10.88
C ILE A 247 6.79 1.37 10.62
N ARG A 248 7.72 0.94 11.47
CA ARG A 248 8.21 -0.43 11.40
C ARG A 248 7.11 -1.43 11.79
N PRO A 249 7.00 -2.55 11.07
CA PRO A 249 6.25 -3.75 11.46
C PRO A 249 6.21 -4.06 12.95
N GLU A 250 7.38 -4.20 13.56
CA GLU A 250 7.51 -4.56 14.96
C GLU A 250 7.08 -3.42 15.89
N ASP A 251 7.34 -2.16 15.52
CA ASP A 251 6.90 -0.99 16.30
C ASP A 251 5.38 -0.84 16.30
N ALA A 252 4.70 -1.16 15.20
CA ALA A 252 3.24 -1.25 15.16
C ALA A 252 2.73 -2.36 16.11
N CYS A 253 3.42 -3.50 16.17
CA CYS A 253 3.10 -4.58 17.11
C CYS A 253 3.26 -4.15 18.58
N LYS A 254 4.22 -3.27 18.92
CA LYS A 254 4.34 -2.71 20.27
C LYS A 254 3.08 -1.95 20.69
N ILE A 255 2.49 -1.19 19.76
CA ILE A 255 1.22 -0.49 20.00
C ILE A 255 0.09 -1.50 20.22
N GLY A 256 0.02 -2.55 19.40
CA GLY A 256 -0.93 -3.65 19.59
C GLY A 256 -0.81 -4.32 20.96
N GLN A 257 0.41 -4.65 21.39
CA GLN A 257 0.66 -5.27 22.69
C GLN A 257 0.36 -4.32 23.87
N MET A 258 0.66 -3.02 23.73
CA MET A 258 0.27 -2.01 24.71
C MET A 258 -1.25 -1.95 24.86
N MET A 259 -1.99 -2.07 23.76
CA MET A 259 -3.46 -2.14 23.79
C MET A 259 -3.97 -3.44 24.42
N LEU A 260 -3.39 -4.60 24.09
CA LEU A 260 -3.70 -5.87 24.77
C LEU A 260 -3.48 -5.77 26.29
N ASN A 261 -2.42 -5.07 26.69
CA ASN A 261 -2.06 -4.81 28.08
C ASN A 261 -2.82 -3.62 28.70
N LYS A 262 -3.97 -3.23 28.11
CA LYS A 262 -4.84 -2.15 28.62
C LYS A 262 -4.09 -0.83 28.86
N GLY A 263 -3.21 -0.48 27.95
CA GLY A 263 -2.48 0.78 28.00
C GLY A 263 -1.11 0.71 28.66
N LEU A 264 -0.71 -0.45 29.18
CA LEU A 264 0.58 -0.65 29.83
C LEU A 264 1.66 -1.07 28.84
N TRP A 265 2.81 -0.39 28.90
CA TRP A 265 4.03 -0.79 28.21
C TRP A 265 5.19 -0.73 29.20
N ASN A 266 5.93 -1.83 29.37
CA ASN A 266 7.07 -1.90 30.31
C ASN A 266 6.78 -1.32 31.71
N ARG A 267 5.60 -1.65 32.26
CA ARG A 267 5.07 -1.17 33.57
C ARG A 267 4.71 0.31 33.64
N GLN A 268 4.83 1.06 32.54
CA GLN A 268 4.36 2.43 32.44
C GLN A 268 2.96 2.44 31.81
N GLN A 269 2.03 3.18 32.43
CA GLN A 269 0.73 3.45 31.81
C GLN A 269 0.92 4.52 30.73
N ILE A 270 0.90 4.12 29.47
CA ILE A 270 1.05 5.01 28.33
C ILE A 270 -0.30 5.68 28.03
N VAL A 271 -1.35 4.88 27.85
CA VAL A 271 -2.71 5.35 27.59
C VAL A 271 -3.64 4.82 28.69
N PRO A 272 -4.63 5.56 29.21
CA PRO A 272 -5.46 5.07 30.30
C PRO A 272 -6.21 3.77 29.97
N ALA A 273 -6.25 2.82 30.90
CA ALA A 273 -6.93 1.54 30.73
C ALA A 273 -8.41 1.70 30.34
N TYR A 274 -9.14 2.62 30.98
CA TYR A 274 -10.55 2.87 30.64
C TYR A 274 -10.74 3.32 29.19
N TRP A 275 -9.76 4.04 28.63
CA TRP A 275 -9.80 4.49 27.25
C TRP A 275 -9.54 3.33 26.30
N ILE A 276 -8.54 2.50 26.59
CA ILE A 276 -8.24 1.30 25.81
C ILE A 276 -9.47 0.37 25.76
N GLU A 277 -10.11 0.12 26.90
CA GLU A 277 -11.33 -0.68 26.98
C GLU A 277 -12.49 -0.08 26.16
N SER A 278 -12.62 1.25 26.17
CA SER A 278 -13.66 1.93 25.38
C SER A 278 -13.37 1.93 23.89
N MET A 279 -12.12 2.20 23.48
CA MET A 279 -11.75 2.31 22.07
C MET A 279 -11.72 0.97 21.36
N THR A 280 -11.49 -0.13 22.08
CA THR A 280 -11.46 -1.51 21.55
C THR A 280 -12.78 -2.27 21.76
N SER A 281 -13.80 -1.63 22.34
CA SER A 281 -15.15 -2.19 22.43
C SER A 281 -16.05 -1.63 21.35
N ARG A 282 -17.11 -2.36 21.04
CA ARG A 282 -18.09 -1.96 20.02
C ARG A 282 -18.85 -0.71 20.48
N GLN A 283 -18.56 0.42 19.85
CA GLN A 283 -19.23 1.72 20.08
C GLN A 283 -20.36 1.97 19.07
N VAL A 284 -20.22 1.44 17.85
CA VAL A 284 -21.21 1.57 16.78
C VAL A 284 -21.28 0.29 15.95
N GLU A 285 -22.48 -0.04 15.49
CA GLU A 285 -22.74 -1.14 14.56
C GLU A 285 -22.40 -0.73 13.11
N ASN A 286 -21.96 -1.70 12.31
CA ASN A 286 -21.73 -1.55 10.88
C ASN A 286 -22.05 -2.88 10.17
N ASP A 287 -21.85 -2.94 8.86
CA ASP A 287 -22.12 -4.15 8.05
C ASP A 287 -21.15 -5.32 8.34
N LYS A 288 -20.18 -5.14 9.26
CA LYS A 288 -19.18 -6.13 9.67
C LYS A 288 -19.37 -6.51 11.15
N PHE A 289 -18.33 -6.34 11.97
CA PHE A 289 -18.36 -6.71 13.41
C PHE A 289 -18.42 -5.49 14.34
N GLY A 290 -18.68 -4.30 13.81
CA GLY A 290 -18.74 -3.05 14.55
C GLY A 290 -17.42 -2.27 14.56
N TYR A 291 -17.47 -1.08 15.18
CA TYR A 291 -16.35 -0.16 15.25
C TYR A 291 -16.25 0.46 16.65
N GLY A 292 -15.03 0.66 17.12
CA GLY A 292 -14.71 1.35 18.37
C GLY A 292 -14.37 2.82 18.16
N TYR A 293 -13.44 3.36 18.96
CA TYR A 293 -12.89 4.69 18.73
C TYR A 293 -11.67 4.61 17.81
N GLN A 294 -11.91 4.78 16.52
CA GLN A 294 -10.89 4.66 15.46
C GLN A 294 -10.21 3.27 15.41
N CYS A 295 -10.89 2.21 15.85
CA CYS A 295 -10.37 0.84 15.89
C CYS A 295 -11.46 -0.14 15.43
N TRP A 296 -11.10 -1.11 14.59
CA TRP A 296 -12.04 -2.11 14.08
C TRP A 296 -12.27 -3.22 15.10
N ILE A 297 -13.50 -3.71 15.17
CA ILE A 297 -13.83 -4.89 15.98
C ILE A 297 -13.73 -6.13 15.09
N GLU A 298 -13.23 -7.23 15.65
CA GLU A 298 -13.07 -8.49 14.93
C GLU A 298 -14.20 -9.48 15.19
N GLN A 299 -14.29 -10.50 14.32
CA GLN A 299 -15.26 -11.58 14.48
C GLN A 299 -15.05 -12.36 15.78
N ARG A 300 -13.79 -12.55 16.15
CA ARG A 300 -13.40 -13.25 17.37
C ARG A 300 -13.80 -12.39 18.58
N PRO A 301 -14.57 -12.94 19.55
CA PRO A 301 -15.04 -12.16 20.69
C PRO A 301 -13.91 -11.44 21.44
N GLY A 302 -14.04 -10.13 21.62
CA GLY A 302 -13.03 -9.28 22.26
C GLY A 302 -11.83 -8.94 21.38
N GLY A 303 -11.72 -9.54 20.19
CA GLY A 303 -10.70 -9.20 19.21
C GLY A 303 -10.94 -7.83 18.58
N PHE A 304 -9.84 -7.16 18.25
CA PHE A 304 -9.85 -5.86 17.59
C PHE A 304 -8.66 -5.74 16.63
N ALA A 305 -8.76 -4.83 15.67
CA ALA A 305 -7.74 -4.65 14.65
C ALA A 305 -7.44 -3.18 14.38
N MET A 306 -6.16 -2.92 14.15
CA MET A 306 -5.71 -1.77 13.36
C MET A 306 -5.66 -2.25 11.92
N ASN A 307 -6.47 -1.68 11.03
CA ASN A 307 -6.59 -2.17 9.65
C ASN A 307 -6.37 -1.02 8.66
N GLY A 308 -5.52 -1.30 7.69
CA GLY A 308 -5.12 -0.42 6.60
C GLY A 308 -5.49 -1.01 5.25
N LEU A 309 -5.61 -0.14 4.25
CA LEU A 309 -5.87 -0.53 2.87
C LEU A 309 -4.79 -1.48 2.37
N PHE A 310 -5.16 -2.42 1.49
CA PHE A 310 -4.26 -3.42 0.90
C PHE A 310 -3.61 -4.38 1.91
N GLY A 311 -4.21 -4.55 3.09
CA GLY A 311 -3.80 -5.53 4.10
C GLY A 311 -2.62 -5.06 4.94
N GLN A 312 -2.73 -3.87 5.54
CA GLN A 312 -1.85 -3.43 6.62
C GLN A 312 -2.56 -3.67 7.95
N ASP A 313 -2.36 -4.83 8.55
CA ASP A 313 -3.16 -5.28 9.68
C ASP A 313 -2.32 -5.57 10.90
N VAL A 314 -2.77 -5.08 12.05
CA VAL A 314 -2.36 -5.53 13.40
C VAL A 314 -3.63 -6.01 14.09
N ILE A 315 -3.83 -7.33 14.10
CA ILE A 315 -4.99 -7.98 14.72
C ILE A 315 -4.59 -8.47 16.10
N CYS A 316 -5.40 -8.11 17.11
CA CYS A 316 -5.14 -8.41 18.51
C CYS A 316 -6.25 -9.30 19.06
N TYR A 317 -5.87 -10.41 19.69
CA TYR A 317 -6.78 -11.35 20.36
C TYR A 317 -6.47 -11.41 21.86
N PRO A 318 -7.25 -10.70 22.70
CA PRO A 318 -6.99 -10.63 24.14
C PRO A 318 -7.12 -11.95 24.89
N ASP A 319 -7.94 -12.87 24.41
CA ASP A 319 -8.18 -14.17 25.04
C ASP A 319 -6.96 -15.11 24.95
N ASP A 320 -6.16 -14.99 23.90
CA ASP A 320 -4.91 -15.75 23.73
C ASP A 320 -3.63 -14.93 23.96
N ASP A 321 -3.77 -13.62 24.24
CA ASP A 321 -2.67 -12.64 24.29
C ASP A 321 -1.77 -12.75 23.06
N MET A 322 -2.41 -12.61 21.90
CA MET A 322 -1.84 -12.88 20.58
C MET A 322 -2.02 -11.68 19.65
N ILE A 323 -0.99 -11.41 18.85
CA ILE A 323 -1.00 -10.40 17.79
C ILE A 323 -0.59 -11.06 16.48
N LEU A 324 -1.37 -10.78 15.43
CA LEU A 324 -1.02 -11.08 14.06
C LEU A 324 -0.76 -9.75 13.36
N MET A 325 0.41 -9.60 12.76
CA MET A 325 0.71 -8.45 11.92
C MET A 325 1.00 -8.91 10.51
N VAL A 326 0.36 -8.29 9.53
CA VAL A 326 0.67 -8.48 8.12
C VAL A 326 0.79 -7.13 7.41
N ASN A 327 1.73 -7.04 6.49
CA ASN A 327 1.78 -6.01 5.45
C ASN A 327 1.66 -6.72 4.10
N SER A 328 0.88 -6.15 3.18
CA SER A 328 0.69 -6.72 1.84
C SER A 328 0.36 -5.67 0.78
N GLY A 329 0.30 -6.09 -0.47
CA GLY A 329 -0.31 -5.35 -1.57
C GLY A 329 -1.60 -6.03 -2.02
N ASN A 330 -2.48 -6.36 -1.06
CA ASN A 330 -3.68 -7.18 -1.26
C ASN A 330 -4.59 -6.54 -2.32
N ARG A 331 -5.07 -7.36 -3.26
CA ARG A 331 -5.94 -6.90 -4.35
C ARG A 331 -7.39 -6.69 -3.93
N GLU A 332 -7.78 -7.24 -2.79
CA GLU A 332 -9.15 -7.21 -2.30
C GLU A 332 -9.30 -6.16 -1.19
N LEU A 333 -10.48 -5.53 -1.13
CA LEU A 333 -10.75 -4.44 -0.20
C LEU A 333 -11.08 -4.98 1.21
N LEU A 334 -10.71 -4.18 2.21
CA LEU A 334 -10.91 -4.30 3.67
C LEU A 334 -11.70 -5.53 4.20
N GLN A 335 -11.07 -6.34 5.06
CA GLN A 335 -11.66 -7.46 5.84
C GLN A 335 -12.45 -8.51 5.02
N GLU A 336 -12.25 -8.55 3.71
CA GLU A 336 -12.77 -9.55 2.79
C GLU A 336 -11.62 -10.08 1.90
N GLY A 337 -11.85 -11.21 1.26
CA GLY A 337 -10.90 -11.80 0.33
C GLY A 337 -9.88 -12.76 0.96
N SER A 338 -9.00 -13.26 0.09
CA SER A 338 -8.06 -14.35 0.32
C SER A 338 -7.17 -14.15 1.55
N LEU A 339 -6.62 -12.94 1.76
CA LEU A 339 -5.81 -12.65 2.94
C LEU A 339 -6.61 -12.82 4.24
N THR A 340 -7.81 -12.25 4.29
CA THR A 340 -8.67 -12.34 5.47
C THR A 340 -9.15 -13.78 5.70
N GLU A 341 -9.47 -14.52 4.64
CA GLU A 341 -9.83 -15.93 4.73
C GLU A 341 -8.68 -16.78 5.28
N ILE A 342 -7.44 -16.54 4.85
CA ILE A 342 -6.26 -17.20 5.39
C ILE A 342 -6.10 -16.88 6.88
N LEU A 343 -6.14 -15.59 7.26
CA LEU A 343 -6.02 -15.17 8.66
C LEU A 343 -7.10 -15.82 9.55
N ARG A 344 -8.36 -15.85 9.11
CA ARG A 344 -9.47 -16.48 9.84
C ARG A 344 -9.37 -18.00 9.88
N LYS A 345 -8.90 -18.64 8.81
CA LYS A 345 -8.69 -20.09 8.75
C LYS A 345 -7.67 -20.55 9.77
N PHE A 346 -6.54 -19.85 9.87
CA PHE A 346 -5.45 -20.24 10.75
C PHE A 346 -5.62 -19.74 12.18
N TRP A 347 -6.16 -18.52 12.37
CA TRP A 347 -6.13 -17.84 13.67
C TRP A 347 -7.49 -17.31 14.13
N GLY A 348 -8.56 -17.59 13.39
CA GLY A 348 -9.91 -17.10 13.69
C GLY A 348 -10.55 -17.80 14.89
N VAL A 349 -11.88 -17.68 14.97
CA VAL A 349 -12.70 -18.09 16.13
C VAL A 349 -12.50 -19.54 16.56
N SER A 350 -12.16 -20.45 15.64
CA SER A 350 -12.02 -21.88 15.93
C SER A 350 -10.63 -22.29 16.43
N TYR A 351 -9.64 -21.39 16.39
CA TYR A 351 -8.27 -21.73 16.75
C TYR A 351 -7.86 -21.04 18.06
N HIS A 352 -7.50 -21.87 19.03
CA HIS A 352 -6.89 -21.47 20.30
C HIS A 352 -5.60 -22.26 20.50
N PRO A 353 -4.43 -21.60 20.59
CA PRO A 353 -3.19 -22.26 20.97
C PRO A 353 -3.30 -22.96 22.33
N SER A 354 -2.38 -23.88 22.60
CA SER A 354 -2.30 -24.52 23.91
C SER A 354 -2.08 -23.46 25.01
N PRO A 355 -2.80 -23.52 26.14
CA PRO A 355 -2.60 -22.60 27.27
C PRO A 355 -1.28 -22.87 28.02
N VAL A 356 -0.62 -23.99 27.75
CA VAL A 356 0.69 -24.36 28.29
C VAL A 356 1.69 -24.60 27.15
N PRO A 357 3.00 -24.40 27.40
CA PRO A 357 4.04 -24.73 26.42
C PRO A 357 3.90 -26.17 25.93
N LEU A 358 4.06 -26.35 24.62
CA LEU A 358 4.14 -27.66 23.99
C LEU A 358 5.53 -28.24 24.20
N ARG A 359 5.68 -29.55 23.93
CA ARG A 359 7.01 -30.16 23.90
C ARG A 359 7.77 -29.65 22.69
N GLU A 360 8.97 -29.12 22.91
CA GLU A 360 9.86 -28.68 21.84
C GLU A 360 10.02 -29.74 20.74
N ASN A 361 9.92 -29.29 19.50
CA ASN A 361 10.10 -30.10 18.30
C ASN A 361 11.18 -29.50 17.40
N PRO A 362 12.48 -29.73 17.71
CA PRO A 362 13.60 -29.10 17.00
C PRO A 362 13.60 -29.40 15.49
N ARG A 363 13.01 -30.51 15.07
CA ARG A 363 12.92 -30.88 13.65
C ARG A 363 11.95 -29.99 12.89
N GLU A 364 10.76 -29.74 13.44
CA GLU A 364 9.76 -28.88 12.78
C GLU A 364 10.12 -27.41 12.92
N LEU A 365 10.70 -27.00 14.05
CA LEU A 365 11.25 -25.65 14.23
C LEU A 365 12.33 -25.34 13.17
N LYS A 366 13.30 -26.25 12.98
CA LYS A 366 14.33 -26.07 11.95
C LYS A 366 13.73 -25.93 10.54
N LYS A 367 12.70 -26.71 10.21
CA LYS A 367 12.01 -26.57 8.90
C LYS A 367 11.29 -25.24 8.76
N LEU A 368 10.76 -24.68 9.86
CA LEU A 368 10.15 -23.35 9.85
C LEU A 368 11.21 -22.28 9.60
N GLU A 369 12.35 -22.35 10.30
CA GLU A 369 13.48 -21.43 10.08
C GLU A 369 14.00 -21.49 8.63
N GLU A 370 14.15 -22.70 8.08
CA GLU A 370 14.55 -22.92 6.68
C GLU A 370 13.52 -22.32 5.69
N GLN A 371 12.21 -22.48 5.96
CA GLN A 371 11.15 -21.91 5.13
C GLN A 371 11.13 -20.37 5.20
N VAL A 372 11.29 -19.79 6.40
CA VAL A 372 11.36 -18.33 6.59
C VAL A 372 12.56 -17.75 5.85
N ALA A 373 13.73 -18.38 5.95
CA ALA A 373 14.93 -17.95 5.24
C ALA A 373 14.77 -18.03 3.71
N LEU A 374 14.22 -19.14 3.20
CA LEU A 374 13.88 -19.29 1.78
C LEU A 374 12.92 -18.18 1.30
N TYR A 375 11.87 -17.89 2.06
CA TYR A 375 10.89 -16.86 1.69
C TYR A 375 11.45 -15.44 1.76
N SER A 376 12.47 -15.22 2.59
CA SER A 376 13.14 -13.92 2.74
C SER A 376 14.24 -13.68 1.70
N GLY A 377 14.45 -14.59 0.73
CA GLY A 377 15.54 -14.48 -0.24
C GLY A 377 16.92 -14.76 0.35
N HIS A 378 16.98 -15.38 1.54
CA HIS A 378 18.22 -15.91 2.09
C HIS A 378 18.38 -17.35 1.65
N ASP A 379 19.28 -17.56 0.68
CA ASP A 379 19.64 -18.89 0.21
C ASP A 379 20.24 -19.71 1.38
N VAL A 380 19.48 -20.70 1.89
CA VAL A 380 19.90 -21.53 3.04
C VAL A 380 20.98 -22.55 2.64
N TYR A 381 21.25 -22.70 1.34
CA TYR A 381 22.28 -23.59 0.84
C TYR A 381 23.13 -22.89 -0.21
N GLY A 382 24.35 -22.53 0.17
CA GLY A 382 25.42 -22.45 -0.81
C GLY A 382 25.58 -23.83 -1.47
N GLY A 383 24.97 -24.02 -2.64
CA GLY A 383 25.06 -25.29 -3.37
C GLY A 383 23.98 -25.51 -4.44
N SER A 384 24.26 -25.09 -5.67
CA SER A 384 23.84 -25.71 -6.94
C SER A 384 22.35 -26.11 -7.15
N GLY A 385 21.62 -25.28 -7.90
CA GLY A 385 21.06 -25.72 -9.20
C GLY A 385 19.91 -26.74 -9.26
N LEU A 386 18.90 -26.69 -8.39
CA LEU A 386 17.72 -27.58 -8.49
C LEU A 386 16.33 -26.93 -8.49
N GLY A 387 16.21 -25.60 -8.43
CA GLY A 387 14.90 -24.90 -8.43
C GLY A 387 14.23 -24.72 -9.80
N SER A 388 14.96 -24.90 -10.91
CA SER A 388 14.45 -24.61 -12.26
C SER A 388 13.52 -25.68 -12.83
N ALA A 389 13.68 -26.95 -12.45
CA ALA A 389 12.99 -28.07 -13.09
C ALA A 389 11.49 -28.19 -12.72
N VAL A 390 11.08 -27.69 -11.56
CA VAL A 390 9.70 -27.81 -11.08
C VAL A 390 8.79 -26.71 -11.67
N LEU A 391 9.36 -25.57 -12.05
CA LEU A 391 8.65 -24.44 -12.66
C LEU A 391 8.40 -24.63 -14.17
N GLU A 392 9.34 -25.24 -14.91
CA GLU A 392 9.16 -25.54 -16.34
C GLU A 392 8.02 -26.53 -16.60
N ASP A 393 7.80 -27.48 -15.68
CA ASP A 393 6.82 -28.54 -15.83
C ASP A 393 5.37 -28.05 -15.59
N ALA A 394 5.20 -26.95 -14.84
CA ALA A 394 3.91 -26.31 -14.61
C ALA A 394 3.48 -25.42 -15.79
N VAL A 395 4.44 -24.75 -16.45
CA VAL A 395 4.19 -23.88 -17.62
C VAL A 395 3.82 -24.71 -18.85
N ASN A 396 4.48 -25.84 -19.07
CA ASN A 396 4.20 -26.72 -20.20
C ASN A 396 2.81 -27.39 -20.14
N ARG A 397 2.27 -27.62 -18.94
CA ARG A 397 0.92 -28.20 -18.75
C ARG A 397 -0.21 -27.23 -19.12
N ASN A 398 0.02 -25.93 -19.02
CA ASN A 398 -0.98 -24.90 -19.38
C ASN A 398 -1.00 -24.58 -20.88
N LEU A 399 0.12 -24.77 -21.59
CA LEU A 399 0.20 -24.56 -23.05
C LEU A 399 -0.49 -25.66 -23.87
N ALA A 400 -0.67 -26.86 -23.28
CA ALA A 400 -1.33 -27.99 -23.94
C ALA A 400 -2.87 -27.89 -24.01
N GLN A 401 -3.48 -26.87 -23.41
CA GLN A 401 -4.94 -26.72 -23.32
C GLN A 401 -5.56 -25.78 -24.36
N LEU A 402 -4.79 -25.26 -25.32
CA LEU A 402 -5.30 -24.33 -26.33
C LEU A 402 -5.87 -25.04 -27.58
N PRO A 403 -6.99 -24.54 -28.18
CA PRO A 403 -7.66 -25.20 -29.31
C PRO A 403 -6.87 -25.21 -30.64
N PRO A 404 -7.15 -26.15 -31.57
CA PRO A 404 -6.28 -26.46 -32.71
C PRO A 404 -6.30 -25.47 -33.90
N ASP A 405 -7.20 -24.49 -33.91
CA ASP A 405 -7.53 -23.73 -35.14
C ASP A 405 -6.69 -22.48 -35.40
N PHE A 406 -5.69 -22.18 -34.57
CA PHE A 406 -4.81 -21.00 -34.76
C PHE A 406 -3.59 -21.24 -35.68
N LYS A 407 -3.56 -22.34 -36.44
CA LYS A 407 -2.48 -22.65 -37.39
C LYS A 407 -2.87 -22.30 -38.83
N LYS A 408 -2.90 -21.02 -39.21
CA LYS A 408 -2.78 -20.58 -40.62
C LYS A 408 -2.88 -19.05 -40.79
N VAL A 409 -1.79 -18.32 -40.54
CA VAL A 409 -1.36 -17.20 -41.42
C VAL A 409 0.14 -17.02 -41.25
N ARG A 410 0.94 -17.55 -42.17
CA ARG A 410 2.39 -17.33 -42.23
C ARG A 410 2.68 -16.61 -43.53
N ARG A 411 2.95 -15.30 -43.47
CA ARG A 411 3.57 -14.57 -44.58
C ARG A 411 4.84 -13.90 -44.09
N ALA A 412 5.96 -14.45 -44.57
CA ALA A 412 7.31 -13.99 -44.31
C ALA A 412 7.54 -12.58 -44.88
N ARG A 413 8.07 -11.67 -44.06
CA ARG A 413 8.86 -10.52 -44.53
C ARG A 413 10.33 -10.82 -44.28
N LYS A 414 11.13 -10.75 -45.35
CA LYS A 414 12.58 -10.90 -45.33
C LYS A 414 13.22 -9.60 -44.83
N GLY A 415 13.98 -9.67 -43.74
CA GLY A 415 14.89 -8.62 -43.26
C GLY A 415 15.84 -9.17 -42.19
N TRP A 416 17.15 -9.16 -42.50
CA TRP A 416 18.34 -9.24 -41.64
C TRP A 416 18.44 -10.31 -40.52
N GLY A 417 19.30 -11.31 -40.75
CA GLY A 417 19.54 -12.48 -39.89
C GLY A 417 20.47 -12.27 -38.69
N LEU A 418 20.23 -11.23 -37.87
CA LEU A 418 20.85 -11.10 -36.54
C LEU A 418 20.01 -11.72 -35.41
N TRP A 419 18.77 -12.09 -35.72
CA TRP A 419 17.77 -12.63 -34.78
C TRP A 419 17.20 -13.95 -35.29
N ALA A 420 18.07 -14.88 -35.69
CA ALA A 420 17.64 -16.26 -35.86
C ALA A 420 17.67 -16.92 -34.47
N PRO A 421 16.53 -17.36 -33.91
CA PRO A 421 16.53 -18.04 -32.63
C PRO A 421 17.27 -19.37 -32.80
N LYS A 422 18.50 -19.45 -32.28
CA LYS A 422 19.01 -20.72 -31.78
C LYS A 422 18.16 -21.06 -30.57
N SER A 423 17.80 -22.33 -30.42
CA SER A 423 16.88 -22.90 -29.44
C SER A 423 17.35 -22.80 -27.97
N THR A 424 17.75 -21.61 -27.53
CA THR A 424 18.29 -21.31 -26.22
C THR A 424 17.70 -19.99 -25.77
N VAL A 425 17.02 -20.02 -24.62
CA VAL A 425 16.53 -18.82 -23.92
C VAL A 425 17.71 -17.85 -23.77
N MET A 426 17.54 -16.61 -24.23
CA MET A 426 18.56 -15.56 -24.13
C MET A 426 18.92 -15.32 -22.66
N SER A 427 20.22 -15.37 -22.35
CA SER A 427 20.71 -15.10 -20.99
C SER A 427 20.66 -13.61 -20.64
N PRO A 428 20.58 -13.25 -19.36
CA PRO A 428 20.64 -11.86 -18.91
C PRO A 428 21.87 -11.10 -19.42
N GLN A 429 23.04 -11.75 -19.46
CA GLN A 429 24.28 -11.15 -19.93
C GLN A 429 24.29 -10.94 -21.44
N GLU A 430 23.70 -11.86 -22.22
CA GLU A 430 23.52 -11.66 -23.66
C GLU A 430 22.57 -10.48 -23.94
N MET A 431 21.44 -10.41 -23.22
CA MET A 431 20.50 -9.31 -23.35
C MET A 431 21.12 -7.97 -22.96
N LEU A 432 21.87 -7.91 -21.85
CA LEU A 432 22.63 -6.73 -21.45
C LEU A 432 23.66 -6.33 -22.49
N GLY A 433 24.37 -7.30 -23.07
CA GLY A 433 25.33 -7.07 -24.15
C GLY A 433 24.72 -6.43 -25.38
N ILE A 434 23.46 -6.78 -25.70
CA ILE A 434 22.68 -6.21 -26.80
C ILE A 434 22.16 -4.82 -26.42
N LEU A 435 21.52 -4.68 -25.27
CA LEU A 435 20.77 -3.48 -24.91
C LEU A 435 21.64 -2.34 -24.39
N LYS A 436 22.80 -2.63 -23.79
CA LYS A 436 23.66 -1.58 -23.22
C LYS A 436 23.90 -0.44 -24.22
N ASN A 437 23.79 0.79 -23.74
CA ASN A 437 23.90 2.04 -24.51
C ASN A 437 22.78 2.30 -25.53
N HIS A 438 21.73 1.48 -25.58
CA HIS A 438 20.53 1.79 -26.33
C HIS A 438 19.56 2.59 -25.46
N THR A 439 18.97 3.63 -26.05
CA THR A 439 17.92 4.44 -25.43
C THR A 439 16.78 4.59 -26.41
N PHE A 440 15.57 4.27 -25.96
CA PHE A 440 14.34 4.39 -26.72
C PHE A 440 13.59 5.65 -26.31
N GLN A 441 13.20 6.46 -27.29
CA GLN A 441 12.32 7.62 -27.11
C GLN A 441 10.86 7.14 -27.12
N MET A 442 10.12 7.41 -26.06
CA MET A 442 8.70 7.06 -25.97
C MET A 442 7.84 8.02 -26.81
N GLU A 443 6.77 7.52 -27.41
CA GLU A 443 5.81 8.28 -28.22
C GLU A 443 4.90 9.16 -27.35
N ASN A 444 4.26 8.58 -26.32
CA ASN A 444 3.34 9.31 -25.45
C ASN A 444 4.02 9.81 -24.18
N GLY A 445 4.82 8.94 -23.54
CA GLY A 445 5.56 9.21 -22.32
C GLY A 445 4.70 9.77 -21.18
N ARG A 446 3.45 9.32 -21.05
CA ARG A 446 2.49 9.80 -20.02
C ARG A 446 2.49 8.96 -18.76
N THR A 447 3.25 7.88 -18.77
CA THR A 447 3.15 6.81 -17.80
C THR A 447 4.41 6.81 -16.94
N GLY A 448 4.25 7.03 -15.64
CA GLY A 448 5.35 7.09 -14.68
C GLY A 448 5.90 5.76 -14.21
N VAL A 449 7.01 5.84 -13.47
CA VAL A 449 7.52 4.76 -12.64
C VAL A 449 6.64 4.58 -11.38
N PHE A 450 6.14 5.68 -10.81
CA PHE A 450 5.34 5.63 -9.57
C PHE A 450 3.91 5.16 -9.84
N PRO A 451 3.41 4.10 -9.17
CA PRO A 451 2.04 3.59 -9.37
C PRO A 451 0.97 4.63 -9.09
N LEU A 452 -0.17 4.55 -9.78
CA LEU A 452 -1.23 5.57 -9.72
C LEU A 452 -1.78 5.77 -8.31
N ILE A 453 -1.97 4.67 -7.56
CA ILE A 453 -2.45 4.74 -6.17
C ILE A 453 -1.50 5.51 -5.27
N CYS A 454 -0.19 5.26 -5.42
CA CYS A 454 0.85 5.91 -4.66
C CYS A 454 0.88 7.42 -5.02
N GLN A 455 0.70 7.78 -6.30
CA GLN A 455 0.53 9.19 -6.70
C GLN A 455 -0.68 9.88 -6.04
N VAL A 456 -1.83 9.22 -5.94
CA VAL A 456 -3.05 9.78 -5.35
C VAL A 456 -2.93 9.93 -3.83
N VAL A 457 -2.44 8.90 -3.13
CA VAL A 457 -2.34 8.89 -1.66
C VAL A 457 -1.36 9.95 -1.16
N HIS A 458 -0.24 10.11 -1.87
CA HIS A 458 0.83 11.06 -1.52
C HIS A 458 0.64 12.44 -2.18
N ASN A 459 -0.30 12.59 -3.12
CA ASN A 459 -0.44 13.78 -3.96
C ASN A 459 0.85 14.10 -4.74
N ASN A 460 1.59 13.06 -5.14
CA ASN A 460 2.87 13.12 -5.85
C ASN A 460 2.72 12.52 -7.25
N TYR A 461 2.31 13.32 -8.23
CA TYR A 461 1.91 12.84 -9.56
C TYR A 461 3.08 12.73 -10.53
N THR A 462 3.09 11.72 -11.39
CA THR A 462 4.17 11.49 -12.37
C THR A 462 4.23 12.53 -13.51
N ASP A 463 5.45 12.82 -13.97
CA ASP A 463 5.76 13.55 -15.22
C ASP A 463 5.72 12.66 -16.49
N GLY A 464 5.74 11.35 -16.28
CA GLY A 464 5.72 10.29 -17.28
C GLY A 464 7.09 10.01 -17.91
N ILE A 465 7.37 8.72 -18.11
CA ILE A 465 8.64 8.22 -18.65
C ILE A 465 8.77 8.61 -20.13
N LYS A 466 9.68 9.53 -20.45
CA LYS A 466 9.91 10.02 -21.82
C LYS A 466 10.92 9.15 -22.58
N LYS A 467 11.86 8.52 -21.88
CA LYS A 467 12.87 7.64 -22.50
C LYS A 467 13.14 6.45 -21.60
N ILE A 468 13.53 5.34 -22.22
CA ILE A 468 14.01 4.14 -21.52
C ILE A 468 15.37 3.78 -22.07
N GLY A 469 16.40 3.85 -21.21
CA GLY A 469 17.78 3.49 -21.54
C GLY A 469 18.21 2.20 -20.84
N PHE A 470 19.32 1.62 -21.30
CA PHE A 470 19.93 0.45 -20.68
C PHE A 470 21.42 0.68 -20.48
N ALA A 471 21.90 0.42 -19.28
CA ALA A 471 23.30 0.54 -18.90
C ALA A 471 23.80 -0.73 -18.21
N ASP A 472 25.09 -1.00 -18.38
CA ASP A 472 25.82 -2.02 -17.64
C ASP A 472 26.64 -1.31 -16.55
N VAL A 473 26.32 -1.59 -15.29
CA VAL A 473 27.09 -1.09 -14.14
C VAL A 473 27.62 -2.31 -13.40
N ASN A 474 28.93 -2.56 -13.55
CA ASN A 474 29.64 -3.68 -12.92
C ASN A 474 29.03 -5.08 -13.19
N GLY A 475 28.47 -5.29 -14.38
CA GLY A 475 27.83 -6.55 -14.76
C GLY A 475 26.34 -6.65 -14.41
N THR A 476 25.78 -5.61 -13.76
CA THR A 476 24.36 -5.53 -13.42
C THR A 476 23.63 -4.66 -14.43
N MET A 477 22.54 -5.19 -15.01
CA MET A 477 21.67 -4.44 -15.91
C MET A 477 20.95 -3.33 -15.14
N ASN A 478 21.09 -2.10 -15.61
CA ASN A 478 20.35 -0.94 -15.12
C ASN A 478 19.40 -0.47 -16.22
N VAL A 479 18.11 -0.43 -15.92
CA VAL A 479 17.10 0.19 -16.77
C VAL A 479 16.95 1.64 -16.32
N LEU A 480 17.31 2.57 -17.20
CA LEU A 480 17.29 4.00 -16.94
C LEU A 480 15.94 4.55 -17.38
N LEU A 481 15.09 4.93 -16.43
CA LEU A 481 13.80 5.55 -16.70
C LEU A 481 13.94 7.07 -16.62
N TYR A 482 13.77 7.76 -17.74
CA TYR A 482 13.88 9.22 -17.80
C TYR A 482 12.50 9.83 -17.65
N GLU A 483 12.23 10.50 -16.53
CA GLU A 483 10.92 11.02 -16.16
C GLU A 483 11.08 12.42 -15.60
N GLY A 484 10.41 13.40 -16.20
CA GLY A 484 10.63 14.81 -15.87
C GLY A 484 12.09 15.23 -16.10
N GLU A 485 12.69 15.83 -15.08
CA GLU A 485 14.12 16.18 -15.03
C GLU A 485 14.98 15.08 -14.37
N GLU A 486 14.36 14.02 -13.84
CA GLU A 486 15.02 12.94 -13.12
C GLU A 486 15.34 11.75 -14.04
N ILE A 487 16.38 11.00 -13.66
CA ILE A 487 16.71 9.69 -14.24
C ILE A 487 16.69 8.68 -13.11
N HIS A 488 15.79 7.70 -13.18
CA HIS A 488 15.69 6.64 -12.18
C HIS A 488 16.46 5.40 -12.66
N PRO A 489 17.63 5.09 -12.07
CA PRO A 489 18.38 3.89 -12.38
C PRO A 489 17.79 2.69 -11.65
N VAL A 490 17.09 1.83 -12.39
CA VAL A 490 16.48 0.61 -11.85
C VAL A 490 17.43 -0.56 -12.07
N LYS A 491 18.08 -1.03 -11.00
CA LYS A 491 18.93 -2.23 -11.05
C LYS A 491 18.06 -3.47 -11.21
N VAL A 492 18.42 -4.37 -12.13
CA VAL A 492 17.59 -5.54 -12.43
C VAL A 492 18.24 -6.82 -11.93
N GLY A 493 17.58 -7.47 -10.98
CA GLY A 493 17.97 -8.77 -10.45
C GLY A 493 17.27 -9.93 -11.16
N PHE A 494 18.03 -10.85 -11.76
CA PHE A 494 17.48 -11.99 -12.51
C PHE A 494 17.46 -13.31 -11.74
N ALA A 495 18.23 -13.40 -10.65
CA ALA A 495 18.23 -14.55 -9.73
C ALA A 495 17.52 -14.19 -8.43
N GLU A 496 18.00 -13.12 -7.80
CA GLU A 496 17.37 -12.46 -6.65
C GLU A 496 17.02 -11.02 -7.03
N PRO A 497 16.06 -10.37 -6.35
CA PRO A 497 15.76 -8.96 -6.56
C PRO A 497 16.97 -8.06 -6.26
N GLU A 498 17.17 -7.04 -7.07
CA GLU A 498 18.19 -6.00 -6.81
C GLU A 498 17.54 -4.77 -6.18
N ILE A 499 18.21 -4.20 -5.18
CA ILE A 499 17.74 -3.01 -4.48
C ILE A 499 18.38 -1.75 -5.07
N SER A 500 17.54 -0.79 -5.42
CA SER A 500 17.93 0.55 -5.84
C SER A 500 17.06 1.59 -5.14
N GLU A 501 17.56 2.82 -5.12
CA GLU A 501 16.83 3.97 -4.61
C GLU A 501 16.47 4.85 -5.80
N ILE A 502 15.24 5.37 -5.80
CA ILE A 502 14.77 6.36 -6.77
C ILE A 502 14.21 7.57 -6.00
N SER A 503 14.39 8.76 -6.56
CA SER A 503 13.69 9.96 -6.13
C SER A 503 12.40 10.10 -6.93
N ILE A 504 11.30 10.53 -6.32
CA ILE A 504 10.12 11.02 -7.03
C ILE A 504 9.87 12.44 -6.54
N HIS A 505 10.24 13.42 -7.36
CA HIS A 505 10.13 14.84 -7.02
C HIS A 505 10.84 15.24 -5.72
N GLY A 506 11.96 14.58 -5.39
CA GLY A 506 12.74 14.85 -4.18
C GLY A 506 12.39 13.98 -2.98
N GLU A 507 11.37 13.11 -3.06
CA GLU A 507 11.12 12.10 -2.05
C GLU A 507 11.84 10.78 -2.39
N PRO A 508 12.58 10.18 -1.45
CA PRO A 508 13.31 8.95 -1.70
C PRO A 508 12.40 7.72 -1.53
N TYR A 509 12.53 6.76 -2.44
CA TYR A 509 11.85 5.46 -2.39
C TYR A 509 12.84 4.33 -2.66
N TYR A 510 12.87 3.35 -1.76
CA TYR A 510 13.57 2.10 -2.01
C TYR A 510 12.71 1.16 -2.87
N ILE A 511 13.32 0.62 -3.92
CA ILE A 511 12.68 -0.34 -4.81
C ILE A 511 13.49 -1.63 -4.88
N GLY A 512 12.79 -2.77 -4.85
CA GLY A 512 13.34 -4.08 -5.15
C GLY A 512 12.85 -4.56 -6.51
N THR A 513 13.78 -4.80 -7.44
CA THR A 513 13.42 -5.12 -8.83
C THR A 513 13.85 -6.52 -9.23
N THR A 514 12.88 -7.28 -9.74
CA THR A 514 13.12 -8.57 -10.40
C THR A 514 12.92 -8.45 -11.91
N GLY A 515 13.84 -9.06 -12.66
CA GLY A 515 13.79 -9.16 -14.11
C GLY A 515 13.58 -10.60 -14.55
N ARG A 516 12.77 -10.79 -15.60
CA ARG A 516 12.65 -12.08 -16.30
C ARG A 516 12.69 -11.86 -17.80
N ILE A 517 13.46 -12.70 -18.48
CA ILE A 517 13.50 -12.73 -19.94
C ILE A 517 12.54 -13.80 -20.43
N ALA A 518 11.71 -13.43 -21.40
CA ALA A 518 10.76 -14.32 -22.03
C ALA A 518 10.74 -14.07 -23.55
N THR A 519 9.98 -14.90 -24.25
CA THR A 519 9.66 -14.73 -25.65
C THR A 519 8.14 -14.76 -25.79
N ASP A 520 7.57 -13.83 -26.57
CA ASP A 520 6.12 -13.81 -26.82
C ASP A 520 5.72 -14.73 -27.99
N GLU A 521 4.42 -14.76 -28.31
CA GLU A 521 3.88 -15.61 -29.37
C GLU A 521 4.36 -15.26 -30.79
N TYR A 522 5.05 -14.13 -30.98
CA TYR A 522 5.63 -13.66 -32.24
C TYR A 522 7.15 -13.78 -32.27
N ASP A 523 7.73 -14.57 -31.35
CA ASP A 523 9.17 -14.75 -31.18
C ASP A 523 9.91 -13.45 -30.79
N ARG A 524 9.21 -12.41 -30.27
CA ARG A 524 9.86 -11.19 -29.77
C ARG A 524 10.46 -11.44 -28.39
N VAL A 525 11.66 -10.91 -28.15
CA VAL A 525 12.26 -10.93 -26.82
C VAL A 525 11.52 -9.94 -25.93
N VAL A 526 11.20 -10.38 -24.71
CA VAL A 526 10.49 -9.58 -23.71
C VAL A 526 11.31 -9.52 -22.42
N LEU A 527 11.57 -8.31 -21.93
CA LEU A 527 12.07 -8.09 -20.58
C LEU A 527 10.89 -7.70 -19.68
N LEU A 528 10.59 -8.57 -18.74
CA LEU A 528 9.53 -8.38 -17.74
C LEU A 528 10.19 -7.86 -16.46
N LEU A 529 9.82 -6.66 -16.03
CA LEU A 529 10.30 -6.06 -14.79
C LEU A 529 9.16 -6.01 -13.77
N THR A 530 9.43 -6.43 -12.54
CA THR A 530 8.56 -6.14 -11.39
C THR A 530 9.36 -5.30 -10.40
N ILE A 531 8.96 -4.04 -10.26
CA ILE A 531 9.53 -3.04 -9.37
C ILE A 531 8.62 -2.97 -8.14
N SER A 532 9.08 -3.48 -7.00
CA SER A 532 8.33 -3.45 -5.75
C SER A 532 8.79 -2.26 -4.92
N PHE A 533 7.89 -1.37 -4.53
CA PHE A 533 8.21 -0.25 -3.65
C PHE A 533 8.25 -0.79 -2.22
N LEU A 534 9.43 -0.86 -1.62
CA LEU A 534 9.66 -1.66 -0.41
C LEU A 534 9.05 -1.05 0.85
N GLU A 535 8.81 0.25 0.81
CA GLU A 535 8.20 1.03 1.89
C GLU A 535 6.68 1.21 1.66
N GLU A 536 6.16 0.73 0.53
CA GLU A 536 4.78 0.94 0.08
C GLU A 536 4.02 -0.38 -0.14
N ALA A 537 2.70 -0.30 -0.15
CA ALA A 537 1.82 -1.41 -0.49
C ALA A 537 1.64 -1.62 -2.01
N CYS A 538 2.56 -1.11 -2.86
CA CYS A 538 2.40 -1.06 -4.31
C CYS A 538 3.60 -1.63 -5.10
N CYS A 539 3.31 -2.20 -6.27
CA CYS A 539 4.29 -2.71 -7.23
C CYS A 539 3.98 -2.17 -8.62
N ARG A 540 5.04 -1.89 -9.40
CA ARG A 540 4.98 -1.51 -10.80
C ARG A 540 5.58 -2.62 -11.67
N LYS A 541 4.82 -3.10 -12.65
CA LYS A 541 5.29 -4.02 -13.68
C LYS A 541 5.51 -3.28 -14.99
N ILE A 542 6.68 -3.47 -15.60
CA ILE A 542 7.04 -2.88 -16.89
C ILE A 542 7.53 -4.01 -17.79
N ASN A 543 6.75 -4.32 -18.82
CA ASN A 543 7.05 -5.37 -19.79
C ASN A 543 7.48 -4.72 -21.10
N LEU A 544 8.73 -4.96 -21.48
CA LEU A 544 9.42 -4.34 -22.60
C LEU A 544 9.52 -5.37 -23.75
N TYR A 545 8.75 -5.18 -24.80
CA TYR A 545 8.72 -6.04 -25.98
C TYR A 545 9.57 -5.40 -27.07
N PHE A 546 10.65 -6.07 -27.47
CA PHE A 546 11.60 -5.53 -28.45
C PHE A 546 11.25 -6.03 -29.86
N ASP A 547 11.12 -5.11 -30.81
CA ASP A 547 10.87 -5.39 -32.23
C ASP A 547 11.81 -4.54 -33.12
N GLY A 548 13.04 -5.02 -33.28
CA GLY A 548 14.06 -4.31 -34.06
C GLY A 548 14.48 -2.99 -33.39
N GLU A 549 14.22 -1.87 -34.05
CA GLU A 549 14.48 -0.52 -33.52
C GLU A 549 13.31 0.02 -32.69
N ASP A 550 12.21 -0.73 -32.61
CA ASP A 550 10.99 -0.33 -31.92
C ASP A 550 10.86 -1.09 -30.60
N ILE A 551 10.20 -0.47 -29.63
CA ILE A 551 9.84 -1.08 -28.35
C ILE A 551 8.37 -0.83 -28.06
N GLU A 552 7.67 -1.86 -27.63
CA GLU A 552 6.34 -1.73 -27.01
C GLU A 552 6.49 -1.94 -25.50
N VAL A 553 5.96 -1.00 -24.73
CA VAL A 553 6.05 -1.02 -23.26
C VAL A 553 4.67 -1.19 -22.69
N ARG A 554 4.44 -2.31 -22.00
CA ARG A 554 3.19 -2.56 -21.29
C ARG A 554 3.41 -2.42 -19.80
N TYR A 555 2.58 -1.62 -19.16
CA TYR A 555 2.64 -1.34 -17.75
C TYR A 555 1.46 -2.02 -17.06
N CYS A 556 1.68 -2.43 -15.83
CA CYS A 556 0.64 -2.92 -14.93
C CYS A 556 1.07 -2.55 -13.51
N GLU A 557 0.13 -2.42 -12.59
CA GLU A 557 0.43 -2.21 -11.18
C GLU A 557 -0.33 -3.18 -10.29
N THR A 558 0.17 -3.38 -9.08
CA THR A 558 -0.53 -4.16 -8.06
C THR A 558 -0.47 -3.38 -6.75
N PRO A 559 -1.60 -3.19 -6.07
CA PRO A 559 -2.96 -3.56 -6.46
C PRO A 559 -3.46 -2.68 -7.64
N GLY A 560 -3.94 -3.30 -8.73
CA GLY A 560 -4.25 -2.59 -9.98
C GLY A 560 -5.72 -2.21 -10.13
N ASP A 561 -6.61 -3.20 -10.12
CA ASP A 561 -8.05 -2.98 -10.36
C ASP A 561 -8.80 -2.47 -9.12
N ALA A 562 -8.26 -2.79 -7.93
CA ALA A 562 -8.81 -2.36 -6.64
C ALA A 562 -8.83 -0.83 -6.50
N VAL A 563 -7.86 -0.13 -7.08
CA VAL A 563 -7.65 1.32 -6.95
C VAL A 563 -8.81 2.11 -7.56
N ILE A 564 -9.32 1.68 -8.71
CA ILE A 564 -10.45 2.35 -9.36
C ILE A 564 -11.76 1.96 -8.67
N ALA A 565 -11.89 0.71 -8.23
CA ALA A 565 -13.03 0.29 -7.41
C ALA A 565 -13.08 1.04 -6.07
N ASP A 566 -11.94 1.29 -5.43
CA ASP A 566 -11.81 2.01 -4.17
C ASP A 566 -12.05 3.52 -4.37
N ALA A 567 -11.46 4.12 -5.41
CA ALA A 567 -11.75 5.51 -5.80
C ALA A 567 -13.24 5.72 -6.17
N LEU A 568 -13.94 4.69 -6.67
CA LEU A 568 -15.38 4.73 -6.91
C LEU A 568 -16.21 4.40 -5.65
N ALA A 569 -15.73 3.54 -4.76
CA ALA A 569 -16.44 3.11 -3.55
C ALA A 569 -16.34 4.15 -2.40
N TYR A 570 -15.20 4.83 -2.24
CA TYR A 570 -14.97 5.84 -1.20
C TYR A 570 -15.64 7.19 -1.47
N THR A 571 -16.25 7.39 -2.64
CA THR A 571 -17.11 8.57 -2.88
C THR A 571 -18.41 8.54 -2.07
N GLY A 572 -18.65 7.46 -1.31
CA GLY A 572 -19.87 7.27 -0.53
C GLY A 572 -21.10 7.01 -1.41
N ASP A 573 -20.92 6.91 -2.73
CA ASP A 573 -22.01 6.67 -3.64
C ASP A 573 -21.48 6.21 -5.02
N SER A 574 -21.02 4.96 -5.08
CA SER A 574 -20.70 4.31 -6.36
C SER A 574 -21.89 4.32 -7.32
N GLN A 575 -23.12 4.59 -6.86
CA GLN A 575 -24.30 4.76 -7.70
C GLN A 575 -24.50 6.20 -8.21
N GLU A 576 -24.12 7.26 -7.47
CA GLU A 576 -24.35 8.64 -7.93
C GLU A 576 -23.39 9.11 -9.03
N VAL A 577 -22.15 8.63 -9.08
CA VAL A 577 -21.23 8.90 -10.21
C VAL A 577 -21.84 8.40 -11.53
N PHE A 578 -22.45 7.21 -11.54
CA PHE A 578 -23.15 6.68 -12.71
C PHE A 578 -24.53 7.31 -12.96
N ARG A 579 -25.07 8.10 -12.04
CA ARG A 579 -26.30 8.89 -12.22
C ARG A 579 -26.07 10.28 -12.79
N LEU A 580 -24.81 10.75 -12.88
CA LEU A 580 -24.48 12.01 -13.53
C LEU A 580 -25.03 12.01 -14.97
N PRO A 581 -25.78 13.05 -15.40
CA PRO A 581 -26.45 13.05 -16.70
C PRO A 581 -25.51 12.74 -17.87
N ILE A 582 -24.26 13.22 -17.81
CA ILE A 582 -23.22 12.95 -18.82
C ILE A 582 -22.78 11.47 -18.84
N ILE A 583 -22.54 10.87 -17.67
CA ILE A 583 -22.09 9.47 -17.57
C ILE A 583 -23.25 8.54 -17.90
N ARG A 584 -24.46 8.87 -17.45
CA ARG A 584 -25.69 8.18 -17.80
C ARG A 584 -25.95 8.21 -19.31
N GLN A 585 -25.74 9.34 -19.98
CA GLN A 585 -25.91 9.48 -21.42
C GLN A 585 -24.84 8.71 -22.21
N ILE A 586 -23.61 8.62 -21.69
CA ILE A 586 -22.54 7.76 -22.23
C ILE A 586 -22.89 6.27 -22.06
N LEU A 587 -23.36 5.86 -20.88
CA LEU A 587 -23.76 4.49 -20.58
C LEU A 587 -25.00 4.03 -21.37
N GLU A 588 -26.01 4.90 -21.52
CA GLU A 588 -27.25 4.64 -22.29
C GLU A 588 -27.00 4.52 -23.80
N GLN A 589 -25.86 5.01 -24.31
CA GLN A 589 -25.42 4.89 -25.71
C GLN A 589 -24.44 3.73 -25.98
N GLY A 590 -24.25 2.82 -25.03
CA GLY A 590 -23.30 1.69 -25.16
C GLY A 590 -21.87 2.02 -24.72
N GLY A 591 -21.65 3.13 -24.03
CA GLY A 591 -20.33 3.58 -23.55
C GLY A 591 -19.83 2.88 -22.28
N LYS A 592 -20.50 1.84 -21.80
CA LYS A 592 -19.98 0.99 -20.71
C LYS A 592 -18.67 0.33 -21.13
N ASP A 593 -18.63 -0.21 -22.34
CA ASP A 593 -17.42 -0.80 -22.92
C ASP A 593 -16.31 0.24 -23.08
N PHE A 594 -16.64 1.49 -23.41
CA PHE A 594 -15.67 2.58 -23.49
C PHE A 594 -15.10 2.97 -22.13
N LEU A 595 -15.94 3.03 -21.09
CA LEU A 595 -15.51 3.33 -19.72
C LEU A 595 -14.62 2.22 -19.17
N ASP A 596 -15.02 0.95 -19.35
CA ASP A 596 -14.27 -0.22 -18.93
C ASP A 596 -12.91 -0.30 -19.67
N VAL A 597 -12.90 -0.05 -20.98
CA VAL A 597 -11.67 0.05 -21.77
C VAL A 597 -10.80 1.24 -21.34
N SER A 598 -11.39 2.37 -20.95
CA SER A 598 -10.63 3.54 -20.47
C SER A 598 -10.00 3.28 -19.09
N ILE A 599 -10.73 2.61 -18.20
CA ILE A 599 -10.28 2.18 -16.87
C ILE A 599 -9.15 1.16 -17.00
N GLN A 600 -9.36 0.08 -17.76
CA GLN A 600 -8.32 -0.91 -18.05
C GLN A 600 -7.12 -0.26 -18.76
N GLY A 601 -7.43 0.60 -19.71
CA GLY A 601 -6.47 1.41 -20.45
C GLY A 601 -5.79 2.47 -19.61
N THR A 602 -6.16 2.68 -18.33
CA THR A 602 -5.52 3.54 -17.31
C THR A 602 -4.66 2.73 -16.34
N VAL A 603 -5.14 1.58 -15.86
CA VAL A 603 -4.41 0.67 -14.95
C VAL A 603 -3.31 -0.10 -15.67
N ASN A 604 -3.56 -0.48 -16.93
CA ASN A 604 -2.63 -1.25 -17.75
C ASN A 604 -2.21 -0.48 -19.02
N PRO A 605 -1.42 0.61 -18.90
CA PRO A 605 -0.95 1.39 -20.04
C PRO A 605 -0.19 0.54 -21.06
N THR A 606 -0.32 0.90 -22.33
CA THR A 606 0.66 0.54 -23.35
C THR A 606 1.22 1.81 -23.97
N ASP A 607 2.54 1.88 -24.11
CA ASP A 607 3.24 2.92 -24.85
C ASP A 607 4.16 2.27 -25.90
N ARG A 608 4.59 3.07 -26.87
CA ARG A 608 5.55 2.65 -27.89
C ARG A 608 6.72 3.60 -27.91
N GLY A 609 7.85 3.11 -28.36
CA GLY A 609 9.04 3.93 -28.52
C GLY A 609 9.93 3.46 -29.64
N HIS A 610 10.84 4.34 -30.03
CA HIS A 610 11.79 4.12 -31.11
C HIS A 610 13.21 4.38 -30.63
N LEU A 611 14.16 3.59 -31.11
CA LEU A 611 15.56 3.71 -30.77
C LEU A 611 16.13 5.07 -31.22
N ILE A 612 16.75 5.78 -30.28
CA ILE A 612 17.48 7.00 -30.59
C ILE A 612 18.81 6.61 -31.23
N ARG A 613 18.93 6.79 -32.55
CA ARG A 613 20.23 6.65 -33.22
C ARG A 613 21.14 7.78 -32.77
N SER A 614 22.31 7.45 -32.23
CA SER A 614 23.37 8.41 -31.96
C SER A 614 23.80 9.07 -33.28
N GLY A 615 23.20 10.22 -33.59
CA GLY A 615 23.72 11.11 -34.60
C GLY A 615 25.10 11.58 -34.16
N LYS A 616 26.08 11.57 -35.08
CA LYS A 616 27.29 12.38 -34.95
C LYS A 616 26.86 13.83 -34.67
N ASN A 617 26.85 14.23 -33.41
CA ASN A 617 27.19 15.58 -33.00
C ASN A 617 27.79 15.52 -31.59
N THR A 618 29.00 16.04 -31.55
CA THR A 618 29.87 16.28 -30.42
C THR A 618 29.24 17.27 -29.44
N ASN A 619 29.62 17.11 -28.17
CA ASN A 619 29.39 18.00 -27.03
C ASN A 619 27.95 18.00 -26.52
N ASP A 620 27.69 17.09 -25.57
CA ASP A 620 27.19 17.45 -24.24
C ASP A 620 27.17 16.17 -23.39
N MET A 621 28.26 15.94 -22.66
CA MET A 621 28.21 15.20 -21.40
C MET A 621 28.45 16.24 -20.30
N PRO A 622 27.70 16.22 -19.18
CA PRO A 622 28.20 16.80 -17.94
C PRO A 622 29.43 16.04 -17.42
#